data_AF-A0A927L8I9-F1
#
_entry.id   AF-A0A927L8I9-F1
#
_cell.length_a   1.000
_cell.length_b   1.000
_cell.length_c   1.000
_cell.angle_alpha   90.00
_cell.angle_beta   90.00
_cell.angle_gamma   90.00
#
_symmetry.space_group_name_H-M   'P 1'
#
loop_
_entity.id
_entity.type
_entity.pdbx_description
1 polymer ?
#
loop_
_entity_poly.entity_id
_entity_poly.type
_entity_poly.pdbx_seq_one_letter_code
_entity_poly.pdbx_strand_id
1 'polypeptide(L)'
;MAASLGPRPFAVRLEDAIAACEDQVAELSRRPDVVLLDSRAGIHDIAAVVLTRLSGLALLFAVDNPSTWEGYRMLLSEWQRRPERARELRERVRIVAAMFHSAGDIKRLSTLRKHAHKMFTETLYNLPNDGHGDDAEPFLALDWQENDRPYAPIPILFGNDLVGLDPLRSRAWPELPFVEAAYRTFVTSAERLLLPRRKATA
;
A
#
# COMPACT_ATOMS: atom_id res chain seq x y z
N MET A 1 -14.31 16.89 -40.27
CA MET A 1 -12.95 16.33 -40.11
C MET A 1 -12.87 15.64 -38.76
N ALA A 2 -12.96 14.32 -38.73
CA ALA A 2 -12.79 13.57 -37.49
C ALA A 2 -11.29 13.55 -37.16
N ALA A 3 -10.90 14.21 -36.07
CA ALA A 3 -9.55 14.09 -35.55
C ALA A 3 -9.34 12.61 -35.17
N SER A 4 -8.39 11.96 -35.85
CA SER A 4 -7.88 10.65 -35.46
C SER A 4 -7.26 10.77 -34.07
N LEU A 5 -8.05 10.52 -33.03
CA LEU A 5 -7.58 10.42 -31.66
C LEU A 5 -6.57 9.27 -31.60
N GLY A 6 -5.30 9.59 -31.34
CA GLY A 6 -4.26 8.60 -31.10
C GLY A 6 -4.64 7.61 -29.99
N PRO A 7 -3.90 6.50 -29.83
CA PRO A 7 -4.23 5.48 -28.86
C PRO A 7 -4.35 6.08 -27.45
N ARG A 8 -5.49 5.82 -26.79
CA ARG A 8 -5.76 6.33 -25.44
C ARG A 8 -4.68 5.86 -24.46
N PRO A 9 -4.20 6.73 -23.54
CA PRO A 9 -3.17 6.34 -22.57
C PRO A 9 -3.59 5.10 -21.78
N PHE A 10 -2.62 4.23 -21.48
CA PHE A 10 -2.90 2.98 -20.75
C PHE A 10 -3.61 3.23 -19.42
N ALA A 11 -3.22 4.29 -18.70
CA ALA A 11 -3.88 4.68 -17.46
C ALA A 11 -5.39 4.88 -17.63
N VAL A 12 -5.81 5.72 -18.58
CA VAL A 12 -7.22 6.00 -18.87
C VAL A 12 -7.98 4.72 -19.20
N ARG A 13 -7.38 3.85 -20.02
CA ARG A 13 -8.01 2.56 -20.37
C ARG A 13 -8.18 1.64 -19.15
N LEU A 14 -7.28 1.71 -18.18
CA LEU A 14 -7.37 0.95 -16.93
C LEU A 14 -8.46 1.52 -16.01
N GLU A 15 -8.57 2.85 -15.89
CA GLU A 15 -9.64 3.48 -15.09
C GLU A 15 -11.01 3.12 -15.67
N ASP A 16 -11.17 3.20 -17.00
CA ASP A 16 -12.41 2.80 -17.68
C ASP A 16 -12.76 1.33 -17.45
N ALA A 17 -11.75 0.44 -17.48
CA ALA A 17 -11.96 -0.98 -17.24
C ALA A 17 -12.39 -1.26 -15.80
N ILE A 18 -11.82 -0.55 -14.82
CA ILE A 18 -12.22 -0.65 -13.41
C ILE A 18 -13.66 -0.14 -13.24
N ALA A 19 -14.00 1.03 -13.80
CA ALA A 19 -15.34 1.58 -13.74
C ALA A 19 -16.40 0.62 -14.33
N ALA A 20 -16.10 0.02 -15.50
CA ALA A 20 -16.98 -0.97 -16.10
C ALA A 20 -17.18 -2.22 -15.21
N CYS A 21 -16.14 -2.66 -14.50
CA CYS A 21 -16.25 -3.75 -13.53
C CYS A 21 -17.12 -3.35 -12.32
N GLU A 22 -16.94 -2.14 -11.79
CA GLU A 22 -17.77 -1.62 -10.70
C GLU A 22 -19.25 -1.57 -11.09
N ASP A 23 -19.56 -1.07 -12.29
CA ASP A 23 -20.92 -1.00 -12.82
C ASP A 23 -21.53 -2.39 -12.95
N GLN A 24 -20.78 -3.36 -13.48
CA GLN A 24 -21.24 -4.74 -13.60
C GLN A 24 -21.53 -5.38 -12.22
N VAL A 25 -20.69 -5.13 -11.22
CA VAL A 25 -20.93 -5.59 -9.84
C VAL A 25 -22.16 -4.89 -9.24
N ALA A 26 -22.35 -3.60 -9.53
CA ALA A 26 -23.50 -2.83 -9.07
C ALA A 26 -24.83 -3.34 -9.65
N GLU A 27 -24.85 -3.71 -10.94
CA GLU A 27 -26.01 -4.31 -11.60
C GLU A 27 -26.40 -5.66 -10.99
N LEU A 28 -25.41 -6.49 -10.61
CA LEU A 28 -25.64 -7.82 -10.06
C LEU A 28 -25.91 -7.83 -8.55
N SER A 29 -25.51 -6.78 -7.82
CA SER A 29 -25.70 -6.70 -6.38
C SER A 29 -25.76 -5.26 -5.85
N ARG A 30 -24.61 -4.65 -5.58
CA ARG A 30 -24.50 -3.32 -4.97
C ARG A 30 -23.22 -2.67 -5.44
N ARG A 31 -23.20 -1.34 -5.48
CA ARG A 31 -21.98 -0.62 -5.79
C ARG A 31 -20.88 -0.96 -4.78
N PRO A 32 -19.66 -1.32 -5.22
CA PRO A 32 -18.56 -1.61 -4.30
C PRO A 32 -18.13 -0.35 -3.55
N ASP A 33 -17.88 -0.48 -2.24
CA ASP A 33 -17.31 0.62 -1.44
C ASP A 33 -15.78 0.70 -1.59
N VAL A 34 -15.16 -0.43 -1.92
CA VAL A 34 -13.71 -0.60 -2.02
C VAL A 34 -13.40 -1.49 -3.22
N VAL A 35 -12.42 -1.07 -4.02
CA VAL A 35 -11.82 -1.89 -5.08
C VAL A 35 -10.42 -2.29 -4.65
N LEU A 36 -10.17 -3.61 -4.59
CA LEU A 36 -8.85 -4.15 -4.31
C LEU A 36 -8.16 -4.52 -5.62
N LEU A 37 -6.99 -3.93 -5.86
CA LEU A 37 -6.16 -4.24 -7.01
C LEU A 37 -4.93 -5.00 -6.53
N ASP A 38 -4.92 -6.31 -6.73
CA ASP A 38 -3.74 -7.13 -6.49
C ASP A 38 -2.80 -7.07 -7.70
N SER A 39 -1.60 -6.56 -7.47
CA SER A 39 -0.57 -6.45 -8.50
C SER A 39 0.75 -6.91 -7.92
N ARG A 40 1.47 -7.74 -8.69
CA ARG A 40 2.86 -8.08 -8.36
C ARG A 40 3.69 -6.79 -8.29
N ALA A 41 4.62 -6.72 -7.34
CA ALA A 41 5.50 -5.58 -7.09
C ALA A 41 6.56 -5.33 -8.19
N GLY A 42 6.30 -5.73 -9.43
CA GLY A 42 7.16 -5.41 -10.57
C GLY A 42 6.90 -3.99 -11.07
N ILE A 43 7.92 -3.38 -11.69
CA ILE A 43 7.86 -2.12 -12.45
C ILE A 43 7.09 -2.34 -13.77
N HIS A 44 6.02 -3.12 -13.74
CA HIS A 44 5.11 -3.22 -14.85
C HIS A 44 4.21 -1.98 -14.83
N ASP A 45 3.93 -1.41 -15.99
CA ASP A 45 3.17 -0.16 -16.17
C ASP A 45 1.87 -0.11 -15.36
N ILE A 46 1.27 -1.28 -15.09
CA ILE A 46 0.06 -1.45 -14.27
C ILE A 46 0.29 -1.04 -12.82
N ALA A 47 1.30 -1.59 -12.14
CA ALA A 47 1.59 -1.25 -10.74
C ALA A 47 1.90 0.25 -10.61
N ALA A 48 2.66 0.79 -11.56
CA ALA A 48 3.03 2.20 -11.55
C ALA A 48 1.83 3.14 -11.74
N VAL A 49 0.93 2.81 -12.67
CA VAL A 49 -0.32 3.55 -12.88
C VAL A 49 -1.24 3.43 -11.67
N VAL A 50 -1.42 2.22 -11.13
CA VAL A 50 -2.28 1.95 -9.98
C VAL A 50 -1.84 2.78 -8.78
N LEU A 51 -0.55 2.72 -8.43
CA LEU A 51 0.00 3.43 -7.27
C LEU A 51 -0.11 4.96 -7.38
N THR A 52 -0.10 5.52 -8.58
CA THR A 52 0.01 6.99 -8.77
C THR A 52 -1.24 7.69 -9.24
N ARG A 53 -2.20 6.98 -9.81
CA ARG A 53 -3.45 7.59 -10.30
C ARG A 53 -4.70 7.00 -9.70
N LEU A 54 -4.68 5.71 -9.36
CA LEU A 54 -5.90 4.96 -9.05
C LEU A 54 -6.03 4.61 -7.57
N SER A 55 -4.92 4.39 -6.86
CA SER A 55 -4.99 3.93 -5.47
C SER A 55 -5.16 5.09 -4.50
N GLY A 56 -6.21 5.03 -3.68
CA GLY A 56 -6.33 5.84 -2.47
C GLY A 56 -5.35 5.40 -1.36
N LEU A 57 -5.00 4.11 -1.34
CA LEU A 57 -4.06 3.49 -0.42
C LEU A 57 -3.27 2.39 -1.15
N ALA A 58 -1.96 2.37 -0.96
CA ALA A 58 -1.05 1.38 -1.51
C ALA A 58 -0.45 0.53 -0.38
N LEU A 59 -0.62 -0.79 -0.45
CA LEU A 59 -0.09 -1.73 0.54
C LEU A 59 1.07 -2.52 -0.07
N LEU A 60 2.27 -2.31 0.48
CA LEU A 60 3.48 -3.01 0.07
C LEU A 60 3.77 -4.18 1.02
N PHE A 61 3.40 -5.38 0.60
CA PHE A 61 3.59 -6.62 1.37
C PHE A 61 5.06 -7.08 1.35
N ALA A 62 5.72 -6.92 2.49
CA ALA A 62 7.15 -7.13 2.64
C ALA A 62 7.47 -8.35 3.53
N VAL A 63 8.46 -9.11 3.10
CA VAL A 63 9.26 -10.00 3.95
C VAL A 63 10.67 -9.41 3.98
N ASP A 64 11.35 -9.46 5.12
CA ASP A 64 12.66 -8.83 5.29
C ASP A 64 13.78 -9.61 4.57
N ASN A 65 13.88 -9.43 3.26
CA ASN A 65 14.92 -10.04 2.42
C ASN A 65 15.43 -9.05 1.35
N PRO A 66 16.66 -9.25 0.83
CA PRO A 66 17.27 -8.32 -0.13
C PRO A 66 16.46 -8.11 -1.41
N SER A 67 15.81 -9.16 -1.93
CA SER A 67 15.05 -9.09 -3.19
C SER A 67 13.81 -8.19 -3.06
N THR A 68 13.08 -8.29 -1.94
CA THR A 68 11.94 -7.42 -1.64
C THR A 68 12.37 -5.97 -1.59
N TRP A 69 13.47 -5.67 -0.88
CA TRP A 69 13.95 -4.29 -0.75
C TRP A 69 14.49 -3.71 -2.04
N GLU A 70 15.17 -4.51 -2.86
CA GLU A 70 15.64 -4.06 -4.16
C GLU A 70 14.48 -3.75 -5.11
N GLY A 71 13.46 -4.62 -5.17
CA GLY A 71 12.26 -4.38 -5.97
C GLY A 71 11.56 -3.08 -5.58
N TYR A 72 11.39 -2.81 -4.29
CA TYR A 72 10.80 -1.56 -3.81
C TYR A 72 11.69 -0.35 -4.05
N ARG A 73 13.02 -0.46 -3.88
CA ARG A 73 13.94 0.64 -4.19
C ARG A 73 13.83 1.03 -5.66
N MET A 74 13.88 0.06 -6.58
CA MET A 74 13.74 0.34 -8.01
C MET A 74 12.38 0.99 -8.33
N LEU A 75 11.28 0.46 -7.78
CA LEU A 75 9.95 1.03 -7.94
C LEU A 75 9.88 2.49 -7.45
N LEU A 76 10.44 2.77 -6.27
CA LEU A 76 10.30 4.07 -5.61
C LEU A 76 11.31 5.11 -6.11
N SER A 77 12.49 4.70 -6.57
CA SER A 77 13.46 5.58 -7.23
C SER A 77 12.95 6.15 -8.55
N GLU A 78 12.15 5.40 -9.32
CA GLU A 78 11.51 5.95 -10.52
C GLU A 78 10.58 7.14 -10.20
N TRP A 79 10.00 7.17 -9.00
CA TRP A 79 9.13 8.26 -8.56
C TRP A 79 9.89 9.52 -8.12
N GLN A 80 11.16 9.40 -7.71
CA GLN A 80 12.01 10.57 -7.43
C GLN A 80 12.14 11.50 -8.64
N ARG A 81 12.03 10.96 -9.85
CA ARG A 81 12.02 11.74 -11.10
C ARG A 81 10.78 12.63 -11.24
N ARG A 82 9.77 12.46 -10.39
CA ARG A 82 8.50 13.21 -10.37
C ARG A 82 8.15 13.63 -8.93
N PRO A 83 8.85 14.63 -8.35
CA PRO A 83 8.76 14.97 -6.93
C PRO A 83 7.34 15.19 -6.41
N GLU A 84 6.47 15.90 -7.15
CA GLU A 84 5.09 16.14 -6.72
C GLU A 84 4.29 14.85 -6.53
N ARG A 85 4.46 13.88 -7.44
CA ARG A 85 3.78 12.57 -7.30
C ARG A 85 4.38 11.74 -6.19
N ALA A 86 5.69 11.82 -5.98
CA ALA A 86 6.34 11.13 -4.86
C ALA A 86 5.85 11.67 -3.51
N ARG A 87 5.59 12.97 -3.38
CA ARG A 87 4.97 13.58 -2.19
C ARG A 87 3.56 13.07 -1.93
N GLU A 88 2.73 12.94 -2.95
CA GLU A 88 1.40 12.34 -2.78
C GLU A 88 1.47 10.85 -2.40
N LEU A 89 2.37 10.12 -3.07
CA LEU A 89 2.54 8.68 -2.86
C LEU A 89 3.00 8.37 -1.44
N ARG A 90 3.92 9.16 -0.86
CA ARG A 90 4.50 8.88 0.46
C ARG A 90 3.45 8.85 1.57
N GLU A 91 2.36 9.59 1.43
CA GLU A 91 1.24 9.61 2.40
C GLU A 91 0.30 8.41 2.23
N ARG A 92 0.21 7.86 1.02
CA ARG A 92 -0.73 6.79 0.65
C ARG A 92 -0.11 5.41 0.65
N VAL A 93 1.20 5.29 0.76
CA VAL A 93 1.86 3.98 0.82
C VAL A 93 2.01 3.50 2.26
N ARG A 94 1.84 2.20 2.49
CA ARG A 94 2.05 1.54 3.78
C ARG A 94 2.80 0.24 3.58
N ILE A 95 3.75 -0.04 4.46
CA ILE A 95 4.41 -1.34 4.53
C ILE A 95 3.54 -2.31 5.32
N VAL A 96 3.35 -3.50 4.78
CA VAL A 96 2.67 -4.62 5.45
C VAL A 96 3.72 -5.70 5.72
N ALA A 97 3.92 -6.04 6.99
CA ALA A 97 4.81 -7.12 7.39
C ALA A 97 4.10 -8.46 7.20
N ALA A 98 4.41 -9.15 6.11
CA ALA A 98 3.77 -10.42 5.75
C ALA A 98 4.54 -11.62 6.34
N MET A 99 3.79 -12.66 6.74
CA MET A 99 4.33 -13.95 7.21
C MET A 99 5.17 -13.89 8.51
N PHE A 100 4.78 -13.06 9.47
CA PHE A 100 5.49 -12.93 10.76
C PHE A 100 4.90 -13.88 11.81
N HIS A 101 5.73 -14.68 12.48
CA HIS A 101 5.26 -15.59 13.52
C HIS A 101 5.04 -14.81 14.82
N SER A 102 3.84 -14.98 15.41
CA SER A 102 3.34 -14.19 16.55
C SER A 102 4.23 -14.22 17.80
N ALA A 103 4.92 -15.34 18.07
CA ALA A 103 5.65 -15.56 19.32
C ALA A 103 7.16 -15.22 19.28
N GLY A 104 7.76 -14.89 18.12
CA GLY A 104 9.22 -14.80 17.99
C GLY A 104 9.79 -13.60 17.25
N ASP A 105 8.97 -12.84 16.52
CA ASP A 105 9.49 -11.96 15.47
C ASP A 105 9.60 -10.47 15.83
N ILE A 106 9.57 -10.08 17.11
CA ILE A 106 9.74 -8.66 17.52
C ILE A 106 11.05 -8.08 16.95
N LYS A 107 12.14 -8.84 17.03
CA LYS A 107 13.44 -8.43 16.46
C LYS A 107 13.36 -8.29 14.94
N ARG A 108 12.70 -9.22 14.24
CA ARG A 108 12.55 -9.16 12.77
C ARG A 108 11.68 -7.99 12.35
N LEU A 109 10.61 -7.70 13.09
CA LEU A 109 9.72 -6.57 12.82
C LEU A 109 10.47 -5.24 13.02
N SER A 110 11.33 -5.16 14.04
CA SER A 110 12.21 -4.02 14.25
C SER A 110 13.22 -3.85 13.10
N THR A 111 13.84 -4.93 12.63
CA THR A 111 14.75 -4.89 11.47
C THR A 111 14.01 -4.48 10.20
N LEU A 112 12.84 -5.06 9.91
CA LEU A 112 12.00 -4.69 8.78
C LEU A 112 11.63 -3.20 8.82
N ARG A 113 11.26 -2.68 9.99
CA ARG A 113 10.96 -1.26 10.19
C ARG A 113 12.16 -0.37 9.88
N LYS A 114 13.37 -0.74 10.31
CA LYS A 114 14.61 -0.01 10.00
C LYS A 114 14.90 0.00 8.50
N HIS A 115 14.76 -1.14 7.83
CA HIS A 115 14.96 -1.23 6.39
C HIS A 115 13.89 -0.45 5.60
N ALA A 116 12.63 -0.49 6.03
CA ALA A 116 11.56 0.34 5.48
C ALA A 116 11.88 1.83 5.65
N HIS A 117 12.20 2.27 6.87
CA HIS A 117 12.54 3.67 7.16
C HIS A 117 13.71 4.16 6.30
N LYS A 118 14.77 3.36 6.20
CA LYS A 118 15.93 3.65 5.34
C LYS A 118 15.50 3.80 3.88
N MET A 119 14.73 2.86 3.35
CA MET A 119 14.25 2.89 1.98
C MET A 119 13.39 4.15 1.71
N PHE A 120 12.46 4.50 2.60
CA PHE A 120 11.65 5.71 2.46
C PHE A 120 12.50 6.98 2.50
N THR A 121 13.51 7.01 3.39
CA THR A 121 14.46 8.13 3.49
C THR A 121 15.27 8.29 2.21
N GLU A 122 15.74 7.18 1.63
CA GLU A 122 16.52 7.16 0.38
C GLU A 122 15.66 7.48 -0.86
N THR A 123 14.34 7.29 -0.80
CA THR A 123 13.45 7.36 -1.97
C THR A 123 12.38 8.46 -1.92
N LEU A 124 11.55 8.53 -0.88
CA LEU A 124 10.32 9.33 -0.85
C LEU A 124 10.35 10.58 0.05
N TYR A 125 11.34 10.71 0.94
CA TYR A 125 11.38 11.77 1.96
C TYR A 125 12.42 12.87 1.70
N ASN A 126 13.56 12.55 1.09
CA ASN A 126 14.59 13.53 0.71
C ASN A 126 14.42 13.98 -0.75
N LEU A 127 13.21 14.38 -1.13
CA LEU A 127 12.92 14.80 -2.50
C LEU A 127 13.47 16.22 -2.76
N PRO A 128 13.81 16.57 -4.01
CA PRO A 128 14.21 17.93 -4.36
C PRO A 128 13.17 18.97 -3.90
N ASN A 129 13.63 20.05 -3.25
CA ASN A 129 12.84 21.11 -2.62
C ASN A 129 12.14 20.75 -1.30
N ASP A 130 12.30 19.53 -0.75
CA ASP A 130 11.91 19.26 0.63
C ASP A 130 12.88 20.04 1.55
N GLY A 131 12.38 21.10 2.21
CA GLY A 131 13.20 22.02 3.01
C GLY A 131 13.74 23.25 2.26
N HIS A 132 13.21 23.61 1.08
CA HIS A 132 13.57 24.88 0.43
C HIS A 132 12.61 26.03 0.80
N GLY A 133 13.07 26.80 1.79
CA GLY A 133 12.58 28.05 2.35
C GLY A 133 13.38 28.30 3.62
N ASP A 134 13.70 29.56 3.98
CA ASP A 134 14.59 29.88 5.12
C ASP A 134 14.12 29.29 6.47
N ASP A 135 12.85 28.86 6.56
CA ASP A 135 12.23 28.25 7.74
C ASP A 135 11.64 26.84 7.49
N ALA A 136 11.95 26.18 6.37
CA ALA A 136 11.34 24.90 6.02
C ALA A 136 12.11 23.73 6.67
N GLU A 137 11.52 23.08 7.69
CA GLU A 137 12.04 21.81 8.19
C GLU A 137 12.06 20.77 7.05
N PRO A 138 13.18 20.05 6.85
CA PRO A 138 13.21 18.91 5.94
C PRO A 138 12.09 17.94 6.32
N PHE A 139 11.43 17.33 5.33
CA PHE A 139 10.48 16.25 5.56
C PHE A 139 11.25 14.96 5.95
N LEU A 140 11.92 14.98 7.09
CA LEU A 140 12.67 13.86 7.64
C LEU A 140 11.87 13.25 8.78
N ALA A 141 11.53 11.98 8.65
CA ALA A 141 11.18 11.18 9.82
C ALA A 141 12.48 10.87 10.58
N LEU A 142 12.84 11.70 11.57
CA LEU A 142 14.08 11.53 12.33
C LEU A 142 14.11 10.22 13.12
N ASP A 143 12.94 9.79 13.62
CA ASP A 143 12.84 8.58 14.42
C ASP A 143 12.12 7.45 13.68
N TRP A 144 12.89 6.40 13.38
CA TRP A 144 12.37 5.17 12.79
C TRP A 144 11.41 4.42 13.72
N GLN A 145 11.34 4.75 15.02
CA GLN A 145 10.45 4.11 15.99
C GLN A 145 9.03 4.68 16.01
N GLU A 146 8.78 5.79 15.33
CA GLU A 146 7.44 6.37 15.26
C GLU A 146 6.43 5.37 14.70
N ASN A 147 5.29 5.25 15.39
CA ASN A 147 4.19 4.39 14.99
C ASN A 147 3.27 5.11 14.01
N ASP A 148 2.46 4.34 13.27
CA ASP A 148 1.48 4.87 12.29
C ASP A 148 2.08 5.71 11.14
N ARG A 149 3.39 5.56 10.90
CA ARG A 149 4.08 6.15 9.75
C ARG A 149 4.02 5.22 8.52
N PRO A 150 4.16 5.75 7.30
CA PRO A 150 4.21 4.96 6.06
C PRO A 150 5.17 3.76 6.10
N TYR A 151 6.33 3.94 6.73
CA TYR A 151 7.37 2.92 6.90
C TYR A 151 7.15 2.00 8.11
N ALA A 152 6.22 2.32 9.03
CA ALA A 152 5.95 1.51 10.21
C ALA A 152 5.10 0.29 9.79
N PRO A 153 5.66 -0.94 9.79
CA PRO A 153 5.00 -2.06 9.16
C PRO A 153 3.74 -2.48 9.92
N ILE A 154 2.65 -2.72 9.19
CA ILE A 154 1.42 -3.30 9.73
C ILE A 154 1.55 -4.82 9.68
N PRO A 155 1.54 -5.54 10.81
CA PRO A 155 1.77 -6.98 10.80
C PRO A 155 0.54 -7.78 10.37
N ILE A 156 0.77 -8.77 9.51
CA ILE A 156 -0.10 -9.92 9.34
C ILE A 156 0.63 -11.11 9.95
N LEU A 157 0.06 -11.65 11.03
CA LEU A 157 0.68 -12.75 11.74
C LEU A 157 0.42 -14.06 10.99
N PHE A 158 1.37 -14.96 11.07
CA PHE A 158 1.28 -16.30 10.52
C PHE A 158 1.31 -17.32 11.64
N GLY A 159 0.40 -18.28 11.56
CA GLY A 159 0.34 -19.47 12.41
C GLY A 159 0.06 -20.69 11.54
N ASN A 160 0.53 -21.85 11.99
CA ASN A 160 0.36 -23.10 11.24
C ASN A 160 -1.11 -23.46 11.00
N ASP A 161 -2.02 -22.98 11.86
CA ASP A 161 -3.46 -23.20 11.72
C ASP A 161 -4.06 -22.53 10.48
N LEU A 162 -3.36 -21.55 9.89
CA LEU A 162 -3.74 -20.95 8.61
C LEU A 162 -3.42 -21.89 7.42
N VAL A 163 -2.50 -22.84 7.60
CA VAL A 163 -2.11 -23.78 6.56
C VAL A 163 -3.25 -24.79 6.34
N GLY A 164 -3.77 -24.85 5.11
CA GLY A 164 -4.88 -25.74 4.77
C GLY A 164 -6.26 -25.17 5.11
N LEU A 165 -6.34 -23.90 5.52
CA LEU A 165 -7.61 -23.20 5.55
C LEU A 165 -8.23 -23.18 4.14
N ASP A 166 -9.48 -23.64 4.04
CA ASP A 166 -10.23 -23.70 2.79
C ASP A 166 -11.45 -22.76 2.89
N PRO A 167 -11.35 -21.52 2.38
CA PRO A 167 -12.44 -20.53 2.41
C PRO A 167 -13.71 -20.98 1.69
N LEU A 168 -13.62 -21.97 0.79
CA LEU A 168 -14.76 -22.46 0.02
C LEU A 168 -15.61 -23.46 0.82
N ARG A 169 -15.03 -24.12 1.83
CA ARG A 169 -15.76 -25.07 2.68
C ARG A 169 -16.67 -24.41 3.69
N SER A 170 -16.30 -23.24 4.20
CA SER A 170 -17.10 -22.51 5.18
C SER A 170 -16.94 -21.02 4.99
N ARG A 171 -18.06 -20.31 4.83
CA ARG A 171 -18.08 -18.84 4.75
C ARG A 171 -17.80 -18.15 6.10
N ALA A 172 -17.89 -18.90 7.21
CA ALA A 172 -17.59 -18.39 8.55
C ALA A 172 -16.09 -18.44 8.89
N TRP A 173 -15.22 -18.80 7.92
CA TRP A 173 -13.77 -18.81 8.12
C TRP A 173 -13.17 -17.51 8.70
N PRO A 174 -13.69 -16.29 8.41
CA PRO A 174 -13.15 -15.06 9.00
C PRO A 174 -13.39 -14.96 10.52
N GLU A 175 -14.41 -15.67 11.02
CA GLU A 175 -14.81 -15.67 12.44
C GLU A 175 -13.98 -16.67 13.26
N LEU A 176 -13.11 -17.47 12.62
CA LEU A 176 -12.26 -18.42 13.31
C LEU A 176 -11.23 -17.67 14.18
N PRO A 177 -11.07 -18.02 15.47
CA PRO A 177 -10.21 -17.28 16.39
C PRO A 177 -8.77 -17.10 15.91
N PHE A 178 -8.20 -18.09 15.22
CA PHE A 178 -6.84 -18.01 14.70
C PHE A 178 -6.72 -17.11 13.46
N VAL A 179 -7.77 -17.00 12.64
CA VAL A 179 -7.83 -16.06 11.51
C VAL A 179 -7.97 -14.64 12.04
N GLU A 180 -8.88 -14.44 12.99
CA GLU A 180 -9.07 -13.14 13.62
C GLU A 180 -7.78 -12.67 14.32
N ALA A 181 -7.12 -13.54 15.09
CA ALA A 181 -5.85 -13.24 15.72
C ALA A 181 -4.74 -12.87 14.71
N ALA A 182 -4.73 -13.51 13.54
CA ALA A 182 -3.74 -13.27 12.49
C ALA A 182 -3.94 -11.93 11.75
N TYR A 183 -5.19 -11.58 11.45
CA TYR A 183 -5.52 -10.48 10.54
C TYR A 183 -6.12 -9.25 11.21
N ARG A 184 -6.59 -9.31 12.47
CA ARG A 184 -7.30 -8.18 13.13
C ARG A 184 -6.52 -6.87 13.04
N THR A 185 -5.24 -6.88 13.39
CA THR A 185 -4.40 -5.67 13.37
C THR A 185 -4.30 -5.07 11.97
N PHE A 186 -4.15 -5.93 10.95
CA PHE A 186 -4.08 -5.51 9.56
C PHE A 186 -5.41 -4.93 9.08
N VAL A 187 -6.52 -5.66 9.24
CA VAL A 187 -7.85 -5.22 8.78
C VAL A 187 -8.25 -3.91 9.44
N THR A 188 -8.11 -3.81 10.77
CA THR A 188 -8.45 -2.58 11.52
C THR A 188 -7.61 -1.38 11.06
N SER A 189 -6.32 -1.61 10.77
CA SER A 189 -5.43 -0.55 10.29
C SER A 189 -5.78 -0.14 8.85
N ALA A 190 -6.02 -1.10 7.97
CA ALA A 190 -6.39 -0.86 6.58
C ALA A 190 -7.72 -0.12 6.47
N GLU A 191 -8.73 -0.51 7.25
CA GLU A 191 -10.02 0.19 7.34
C GLU A 191 -9.85 1.65 7.77
N ARG A 192 -9.05 1.90 8.83
CA ARG A 192 -8.75 3.27 9.29
C ARG A 192 -8.08 4.12 8.20
N LEU A 193 -7.24 3.50 7.38
CA LEU A 193 -6.47 4.18 6.33
C LEU A 193 -7.28 4.41 5.05
N LEU A 194 -8.22 3.50 4.73
CA LEU A 194 -9.09 3.58 3.56
C LEU A 194 -10.24 4.57 3.77
N LEU A 195 -10.83 4.58 4.96
CA LEU A 195 -11.95 5.46 5.28
C LEU A 195 -11.39 6.87 5.53
N PRO A 196 -11.86 7.90 4.80
CA PRO A 196 -11.45 9.27 5.07
C PRO A 196 -11.69 9.57 6.54
N ARG A 197 -10.74 10.24 7.21
CA ARG A 197 -11.08 11.01 8.41
C ARG A 197 -12.21 11.94 8.01
N ARG A 198 -13.45 11.59 8.36
CA ARG A 198 -14.62 12.40 8.08
C ARG A 198 -14.27 13.79 8.61
N LYS A 199 -14.06 14.76 7.72
CA LYS A 199 -13.92 16.15 8.17
C LYS A 199 -15.18 16.41 8.97
N ALA A 200 -15.02 16.72 10.25
CA ALA A 200 -16.12 17.23 11.03
C ALA A 200 -16.60 18.47 10.28
N THR A 201 -17.75 18.36 9.64
CA THR A 201 -18.51 19.50 9.15
C THR A 201 -18.85 20.32 10.39
N ALA A 202 -18.09 21.38 10.59
CA ALA A 202 -18.48 22.54 11.39
C ALA A 202 -19.38 23.42 10.53
#